data_AF-A0A8T4NH24-F1
#
_entry.id   AF-A0A8T4NH24-F1
#
_cell.length_a   1.000
_cell.length_b   1.000
_cell.length_c   1.000
_cell.angle_alpha   90.00
_cell.angle_beta   90.00
_cell.angle_gamma   90.00
#
_symmetry.space_group_name_H-M   'P 1'
#
loop_
_entity.id
_entity.type
_entity.pdbx_description
1 polymer ?
#
loop_
_entity_poly.entity_id
_entity_poly.type
_entity_poly.pdbx_seq_one_letter_code
_entity_poly.pdbx_strand_id
1 'polypeptide(L)'
;MKNIEKVVVGSLVALAVVTANGCTTTQKGAGIGTLIGAGTGAIIGHQSGHGAVGALIGGAVGAAGGALIGEQMDVKYCPACGKSYDKSVEYCQKDGTKLEYKK
;
A
#
# COMPACT_ATOMS: atom_id res chain seq x y z
N MET A 1 -0.15 12.13 -29.91
CA MET A 1 -0.92 11.02 -29.31
C MET A 1 -0.25 10.37 -28.10
N LYS A 2 1.09 10.21 -28.06
CA LYS A 2 1.84 9.66 -26.90
C LYS A 2 1.66 10.42 -25.57
N ASN A 3 1.22 11.68 -25.64
CA ASN A 3 1.06 12.56 -24.48
C ASN A 3 -0.36 12.48 -23.90
N ILE A 4 -1.35 12.08 -24.71
CA ILE A 4 -2.74 11.92 -24.27
C ILE A 4 -2.87 10.67 -23.40
N GLU A 5 -2.23 9.55 -23.75
CA GLU A 5 -2.19 8.37 -22.87
C GLU A 5 -1.51 8.66 -21.53
N LYS A 6 -0.40 9.41 -21.53
CA LYS A 6 0.30 9.81 -20.30
C LYS A 6 -0.57 10.72 -19.40
N VAL A 7 -1.35 11.62 -20.00
CA VAL A 7 -2.27 12.51 -19.28
C VAL A 7 -3.46 11.74 -18.72
N VAL A 8 -4.01 10.77 -19.47
CA VAL A 8 -5.10 9.90 -19.00
C VAL A 8 -4.63 8.98 -17.86
N VAL A 9 -3.46 8.37 -17.99
CA VAL A 9 -2.85 7.55 -16.92
C VAL A 9 -2.55 8.41 -15.70
N GLY A 10 -1.99 9.61 -15.87
CA GLY A 10 -1.71 10.53 -14.78
C GLY A 10 -2.97 10.98 -14.02
N SER A 11 -4.07 11.24 -14.73
CA SER A 11 -5.34 11.65 -14.15
C SER A 11 -6.05 10.51 -13.40
N LEU A 12 -6.00 9.27 -13.92
CA LEU A 12 -6.54 8.10 -13.22
C LEU A 12 -5.77 7.80 -11.92
N VAL A 13 -4.43 7.91 -11.95
CA VAL A 13 -3.60 7.71 -10.76
C VAL A 13 -3.88 8.77 -9.70
N ALA A 14 -4.05 10.04 -10.10
CA ALA A 14 -4.40 11.11 -9.19
C ALA A 14 -5.77 10.88 -8.51
N LEU A 15 -6.76 10.37 -9.25
CA LEU A 15 -8.09 10.06 -8.72
C LEU A 15 -8.07 8.84 -7.76
N ALA A 16 -7.23 7.85 -8.03
CA ALA A 16 -6.99 6.71 -7.14
C ALA A 16 -6.30 7.12 -5.83
N VAL A 17 -5.45 8.15 -5.86
CA VAL A 17 -4.80 8.69 -4.65
C VAL A 17 -5.77 9.50 -3.80
N VAL A 18 -6.68 10.27 -4.40
CA VAL A 18 -7.68 11.08 -3.67
C VAL A 18 -8.67 10.20 -2.88
N THR A 19 -9.01 9.02 -3.41
CA THR A 19 -9.89 8.05 -2.74
C THR A 19 -9.17 7.24 -1.63
N ALA A 20 -7.84 7.32 -1.53
CA ALA A 20 -7.04 6.53 -0.58
C ALA A 20 -7.08 7.04 0.87
N ASN A 21 -7.67 8.21 1.14
CA ASN A 21 -7.78 8.76 2.49
C ASN A 21 -8.69 7.94 3.42
N GLY A 22 -9.49 7.01 2.88
CA GLY A 22 -10.29 6.03 3.63
C GLY A 22 -9.84 4.57 3.47
N CYS A 23 -8.68 4.31 2.85
CA CYS A 23 -8.24 2.94 2.55
C CYS A 23 -7.60 2.23 3.76
N THR A 24 -7.92 0.94 3.92
CA THR A 24 -7.33 0.06 4.95
C THR A 24 -5.83 -0.13 4.72
N THR A 25 -5.06 -0.55 5.73
CA THR A 25 -3.60 -0.78 5.56
C THR A 25 -3.31 -1.89 4.54
N THR A 26 -4.22 -2.85 4.38
CA THR A 26 -4.21 -3.82 3.28
C THR A 26 -4.35 -3.16 1.92
N GLN A 27 -5.34 -2.28 1.75
CA GLN A 27 -5.57 -1.62 0.47
C GLN A 27 -4.49 -0.59 0.17
N LYS A 28 -3.91 0.00 1.20
CA LYS A 28 -2.74 0.88 1.12
C LYS A 28 -1.49 0.07 0.74
N GLY A 29 -1.27 -1.07 1.38
CA GLY A 29 -0.18 -1.99 1.07
C GLY A 29 -0.30 -2.57 -0.32
N ALA A 30 -1.50 -3.02 -0.72
CA ALA A 30 -1.81 -3.53 -2.05
C ALA A 30 -1.66 -2.45 -3.11
N GLY A 31 -2.17 -1.24 -2.87
CA GLY A 31 -2.05 -0.12 -3.79
C GLY A 31 -0.60 0.29 -4.02
N ILE A 32 0.17 0.41 -2.94
CA ILE A 32 1.61 0.71 -3.00
C ILE A 32 2.37 -0.42 -3.70
N GLY A 33 2.08 -1.67 -3.33
CA GLY A 33 2.70 -2.84 -3.93
C GLY A 33 2.38 -2.95 -5.42
N THR A 34 1.14 -2.68 -5.83
CA THR A 34 0.72 -2.67 -7.23
C THR A 34 1.44 -1.59 -8.02
N LEU A 35 1.51 -0.36 -7.50
CA LEU A 35 2.16 0.75 -8.20
C LEU A 35 3.65 0.46 -8.41
N ILE A 36 4.34 -0.01 -7.37
CA ILE A 36 5.76 -0.33 -7.43
C ILE A 36 5.99 -1.52 -8.37
N GLY A 37 5.23 -2.60 -8.15
CA GLY A 37 5.35 -3.81 -8.95
C GLY A 37 5.04 -3.56 -10.43
N ALA A 38 3.99 -2.80 -10.74
CA ALA A 38 3.62 -2.48 -12.10
C ALA A 38 4.63 -1.55 -12.77
N GLY A 39 5.14 -0.54 -12.06
CA GLY A 39 6.16 0.36 -12.58
C GLY A 39 7.46 -0.37 -12.92
N THR A 40 7.96 -1.18 -11.99
CA THR A 40 9.20 -1.95 -12.19
C THR A 40 9.02 -3.01 -13.28
N GLY A 41 7.90 -3.74 -13.26
CA GLY A 41 7.56 -4.71 -14.28
C GLY A 41 7.43 -4.08 -15.67
N ALA A 42 6.87 -2.87 -15.76
CA ALA A 42 6.77 -2.15 -17.02
C ALA A 42 8.14 -1.83 -17.63
N ILE A 43 9.07 -1.34 -16.82
CA ILE A 43 10.42 -0.94 -17.25
C ILE A 43 11.22 -2.16 -17.73
N ILE A 44 11.20 -3.25 -16.96
CA ILE A 44 11.92 -4.49 -17.30
C ILE A 44 11.29 -5.14 -18.53
N GLY A 45 9.97 -5.24 -18.56
CA GLY A 45 9.23 -5.75 -19.72
C GLY A 45 9.51 -4.93 -20.97
N HIS A 46 9.66 -3.61 -20.84
CA HIS A 46 9.92 -2.72 -21.98
C HIS A 46 11.29 -2.98 -22.61
N GLN A 47 12.31 -3.41 -21.86
CA GLN A 47 13.61 -3.81 -22.42
C GLN A 47 13.52 -5.09 -23.27
N SER A 48 12.54 -5.94 -23.00
CA SER A 48 12.28 -7.18 -23.75
C SER A 48 11.14 -7.04 -24.76
N GLY A 49 10.67 -5.80 -25.04
CA GLY A 49 9.56 -5.52 -25.96
C GLY A 49 8.15 -5.83 -25.42
N HIS A 50 8.03 -6.26 -24.16
CA HIS A 50 6.78 -6.70 -23.51
C HIS A 50 6.47 -5.90 -22.23
N GLY A 51 6.56 -4.57 -22.32
CA GLY A 51 6.35 -3.67 -21.16
C GLY A 51 4.98 -3.81 -20.51
N ALA A 52 3.92 -3.95 -21.30
CA ALA A 52 2.57 -4.13 -20.76
C ALA A 52 2.43 -5.43 -19.96
N VAL A 53 3.02 -6.52 -20.45
CA VAL A 53 2.98 -7.83 -19.77
C VAL A 53 3.78 -7.77 -18.47
N GLY A 54 4.96 -7.16 -18.50
CA GLY A 54 5.77 -6.95 -17.31
C GLY A 54 5.04 -6.10 -16.27
N ALA A 55 4.37 -5.02 -16.69
CA ALA A 55 3.58 -4.18 -15.79
C ALA A 55 2.41 -4.92 -15.14
N LEU A 56 1.75 -5.78 -15.90
CA LEU A 56 0.57 -6.51 -15.42
C LEU A 56 0.98 -7.60 -14.40
N ILE A 57 2.06 -8.34 -14.70
CA ILE A 57 2.59 -9.36 -13.79
C ILE A 57 3.17 -8.71 -12.54
N GLY A 58 4.01 -7.68 -12.72
CA GLY A 58 4.61 -6.96 -11.61
C GLY A 58 3.55 -6.29 -10.74
N GLY A 59 2.52 -5.70 -11.35
CA GLY A 59 1.38 -5.11 -10.66
C GLY A 59 0.59 -6.14 -9.88
N ALA A 60 0.28 -7.30 -10.46
CA ALA A 60 -0.47 -8.36 -9.79
C ALA A 60 0.30 -8.97 -8.61
N VAL A 61 1.60 -9.25 -8.78
CA VAL A 61 2.46 -9.78 -7.71
C VAL A 61 2.66 -8.73 -6.60
N GLY A 62 2.88 -7.49 -6.99
CA GLY A 62 2.99 -6.36 -6.07
C GLY A 62 1.69 -6.10 -5.31
N ALA A 63 0.54 -6.19 -5.96
CA ALA A 63 -0.77 -6.11 -5.34
C ALA A 63 -0.97 -7.20 -4.30
N ALA A 64 -0.69 -8.46 -4.69
CA ALA A 64 -0.85 -9.62 -3.83
C ALA A 64 0.09 -9.55 -2.62
N GLY A 65 1.39 -9.30 -2.83
CA GLY A 65 2.36 -9.17 -1.74
C GLY A 65 2.07 -7.97 -0.83
N GLY A 66 1.73 -6.82 -1.44
CA GLY A 66 1.36 -5.61 -0.71
C GLY A 66 0.08 -5.77 0.11
N ALA A 67 -0.90 -6.50 -0.41
CA ALA A 67 -2.12 -6.85 0.33
C ALA A 67 -1.78 -7.72 1.53
N LEU A 68 -1.06 -8.83 1.32
CA LEU A 68 -0.69 -9.79 2.36
C LEU A 68 0.14 -9.16 3.49
N ILE A 69 1.00 -8.20 3.16
CA ILE A 69 1.80 -7.47 4.15
C ILE A 69 0.95 -6.40 4.84
N GLY A 70 0.16 -5.64 4.08
CA GLY A 70 -0.74 -4.63 4.63
C GLY A 70 -1.79 -5.20 5.60
N GLU A 71 -2.16 -6.48 5.42
CA GLU A 71 -2.98 -7.26 6.36
C GLU A 71 -2.31 -7.51 7.72
N GLN A 72 -0.99 -7.60 7.79
CA GLN A 72 -0.24 -7.84 9.03
C GLN A 72 0.23 -6.55 9.71
N MET A 73 0.21 -5.44 8.97
CA MET A 73 0.60 -4.15 9.48
C MET A 73 -0.59 -3.46 10.13
N ASP A 74 -0.71 -3.62 11.44
CA ASP A 74 -0.53 -2.53 12.41
C ASP A 74 -1.11 -2.93 13.75
N VAL A 75 -0.27 -2.83 14.76
CA VAL A 75 -0.67 -2.96 16.14
C VAL A 75 0.10 -1.94 16.96
N LYS A 76 -0.60 -1.10 17.71
CA LYS A 76 -0.19 -0.43 18.95
C LYS A 76 0.09 -1.46 20.05
N TYR A 77 0.68 -1.04 21.16
CA TYR A 77 1.14 -1.87 22.26
C TYR A 77 1.39 -1.01 23.49
N CYS A 78 0.90 -1.43 24.64
CA CYS A 78 0.99 -0.71 25.89
C CYS A 78 2.33 -1.07 26.58
N PRO A 79 3.23 -0.11 26.84
CA PRO A 79 4.52 -0.37 27.47
C PRO A 79 4.40 -0.63 28.98
N ALA A 80 3.37 -0.08 29.61
CA ALA A 80 3.07 -0.30 31.01
C ALA A 80 2.57 -1.73 31.29
N CYS A 81 1.87 -2.32 30.30
CA CYS A 81 1.09 -3.54 30.49
C CYS A 81 1.40 -4.68 29.52
N GLY A 82 2.27 -4.47 28.52
CA GLY A 82 2.73 -5.51 27.58
C GLY A 82 1.77 -5.85 26.42
N LYS A 83 0.59 -5.20 26.37
CA LYS A 83 -0.56 -5.60 25.54
C LYS A 83 -0.55 -4.93 24.17
N SER A 84 -0.85 -5.60 23.06
CA SER A 84 -1.02 -4.97 21.71
C SER A 84 -2.43 -4.40 21.48
N TYR A 85 -2.58 -3.34 20.69
CA TYR A 85 -3.79 -2.55 20.43
C TYR A 85 -3.85 -2.15 18.96
N ASP A 86 -4.99 -1.71 18.43
CA ASP A 86 -5.08 -1.21 17.06
C ASP A 86 -4.63 0.27 16.95
N LYS A 87 -4.14 0.67 15.78
CA LYS A 87 -3.76 2.05 15.36
C LYS A 87 -4.82 3.11 15.68
N SER A 88 -6.09 2.74 15.80
CA SER A 88 -7.20 3.63 16.16
C SER A 88 -7.27 3.99 17.65
N VAL A 89 -6.60 3.25 18.54
CA VAL A 89 -6.66 3.48 19.98
C VAL A 89 -5.45 4.31 20.40
N GLU A 90 -5.66 5.53 20.89
CA GLU A 90 -4.56 6.44 21.20
C GLU A 90 -4.02 6.26 22.63
N TYR A 91 -4.89 5.88 23.57
CA TYR A 91 -4.56 5.73 24.98
C TYR A 91 -4.95 4.34 25.51
N CYS A 92 -4.13 3.81 26.40
CA CYS A 92 -4.37 2.56 27.10
C CYS A 92 -5.52 2.79 28.07
N GLN A 93 -6.62 2.06 27.91
CA GLN A 93 -7.78 2.24 28.79
C GLN A 93 -7.56 1.75 30.23
N LYS A 94 -6.46 1.03 30.52
CA LYS A 94 -6.15 0.59 31.88
C LYS A 94 -5.39 1.63 32.70
N ASP A 95 -4.39 2.24 32.06
CA ASP A 95 -3.42 3.08 32.76
C ASP A 95 -3.45 4.53 32.26
N GLY A 96 -4.28 4.84 31.26
CA GLY A 96 -4.28 6.12 30.54
C GLY A 96 -3.01 6.37 29.71
N THR A 97 -2.02 5.49 29.81
CA THR A 97 -0.75 5.59 29.11
C THR A 97 -0.96 5.48 27.62
N LYS A 98 -0.32 6.33 26.83
CA LYS A 98 -0.43 6.25 25.37
C LYS A 98 -0.03 4.87 24.86
N LEU A 99 -0.77 4.35 23.87
CA LEU A 99 -0.49 3.06 23.24
C LEU A 99 0.59 3.22 22.17
N GLU A 100 1.56 2.32 22.18
CA GLU A 100 2.81 2.36 21.42
C GLU A 100 2.94 1.20 20.44
N TYR A 101 3.08 1.42 19.13
CA TYR A 101 3.19 0.35 18.12
C TYR A 101 4.06 -0.87 18.49
N LYS A 102 3.45 -2.07 18.49
CA LYS A 102 4.15 -3.35 18.55
C LYS A 102 4.75 -3.58 17.16
N LYS A 103 6.06 -3.38 17.08
CA LYS A 103 6.84 -4.00 16.02
C LYS A 103 7.02 -5.48 16.31
#